data_AF-A0A1C6CBN6-F1
#
_entry.id   AF-A0A1C6CBN6-F1
#
_cell.length_a   1.000
_cell.length_b   1.000
_cell.length_c   1.000
_cell.angle_alpha   90.00
_cell.angle_beta   90.00
_cell.angle_gamma   90.00
#
_symmetry.space_group_name_H-M   'P 1'
#
loop_
_entity.id
_entity.type
_entity.pdbx_description
1 polymer ?
#
loop_
_entity_poly.entity_id
_entity_poly.type
_entity_poly.pdbx_seq_one_letter_code
_entity_poly.pdbx_strand_id
1 'polypeptide(L)'
;MRESMVFYRSFYQAVEDLPPEEFKASVMAILGYGLDGKCEKVSGVSKSILALVKPQIDKNNKRYENSLKGGRKSTDSQTETKPESNANQVETKPKPNQNQNQTKLEPNDNVNVNDNVNVKDNKKHLCTVEAAALFERLWKLYPVKKGKGQVSDTQKKKLLAIGEPALLKAIERYRAELAKDSGWRRPQNGSTFFNSGYVDYLDANFSPDKPVPRKSSSGAQNKFCNFEQRNYNYDELIYADIKGGTG
;
A
#
# COMPACT_ATOMS: atom_id res chain seq x y z
N MET A 1 -4.43 -6.05 27.30
CA MET A 1 -3.66 -4.83 26.94
C MET A 1 -2.71 -5.20 25.80
N ARG A 2 -1.88 -4.30 25.31
CA ARG A 2 -0.88 -4.66 24.28
C ARG A 2 0.35 -5.23 25.00
N GLU A 3 0.70 -6.48 24.75
CA GLU A 3 1.84 -7.16 25.40
C GLU A 3 3.21 -6.73 24.85
N SER A 4 3.25 -5.75 23.94
CA SER A 4 4.50 -5.30 23.30
C SER A 4 4.43 -3.83 22.93
N MET A 5 5.59 -3.17 22.85
CA MET A 5 5.72 -1.81 22.32
C MET A 5 6.78 -1.75 21.23
N VAL A 6 6.70 -0.73 20.37
CA VAL A 6 7.75 -0.47 19.37
C VAL A 6 8.76 0.49 20.00
N PHE A 7 9.99 0.01 20.22
CA PHE A 7 11.09 0.81 20.72
C PHE A 7 12.01 1.21 19.57
N TYR A 8 12.04 2.49 19.19
CA TYR A 8 12.80 2.96 18.05
C TYR A 8 14.27 3.17 18.42
N ARG A 9 15.18 2.96 17.45
CA ARG A 9 16.62 3.23 17.62
C ARG A 9 16.90 4.67 18.10
N SER A 10 16.12 5.63 17.62
CA SER A 10 16.22 7.03 18.03
C SER A 10 15.96 7.25 19.51
N PHE A 11 15.15 6.40 20.15
CA PHE A 11 14.90 6.50 21.59
C PHE A 11 16.11 6.08 22.37
N TYR A 12 16.77 4.98 21.95
CA TYR A 12 18.03 4.54 22.54
C TYR A 12 19.12 5.59 22.37
N GLN A 13 19.30 6.13 21.16
CA GLN A 13 20.31 7.17 20.89
C GLN A 13 20.09 8.44 21.72
N ALA A 14 18.85 8.77 22.06
CA ALA A 14 18.55 9.92 22.90
C ALA A 14 18.95 9.73 24.37
N VAL A 15 19.19 8.48 24.81
CA VAL A 15 19.50 8.16 26.20
C VAL A 15 20.86 7.49 26.38
N GLU A 16 21.51 6.99 25.32
CA GLU A 16 22.70 6.11 25.41
C GLU A 16 23.89 6.74 26.13
N ASP A 17 24.05 8.06 26.01
CA ASP A 17 25.14 8.82 26.62
C ASP A 17 24.79 9.40 28.01
N LEU A 18 23.61 9.08 28.56
CA LEU A 18 23.20 9.58 29.88
C LEU A 18 23.90 8.82 31.02
N PRO A 19 24.12 9.48 32.17
CA PRO A 19 24.54 8.79 33.38
C PRO A 19 23.61 7.62 33.73
N PRO A 20 24.11 6.53 34.35
CA PRO A 20 23.33 5.30 34.56
C PRO A 20 21.97 5.51 35.22
N GLU A 21 21.87 6.41 36.21
CA GLU A 21 20.62 6.74 36.90
C GLU A 21 19.60 7.42 35.97
N GLU A 22 20.05 8.36 35.14
CA GLU A 22 19.19 9.08 34.19
C GLU A 22 18.80 8.20 33.00
N PHE A 23 19.72 7.34 32.52
CA PHE A 23 19.44 6.32 31.52
C PHE A 23 18.33 5.39 32.03
N LYS A 24 18.49 4.82 33.22
CA LYS A 24 17.50 3.94 33.85
C LYS A 24 16.16 4.65 33.99
N ALA A 25 16.14 5.87 34.53
CA ALA A 25 14.92 6.64 34.69
C ALA A 25 14.22 6.94 33.35
N SER A 26 14.98 7.32 32.32
CA SER A 26 14.45 7.64 30.99
C SER A 26 13.88 6.41 30.28
N VAL A 27 14.61 5.29 30.30
CA VAL A 27 14.15 4.03 29.69
C VAL A 27 12.92 3.48 30.41
N MET A 28 12.93 3.48 31.75
CA MET A 28 11.76 3.06 32.53
C MET A 28 10.52 3.91 32.24
N ALA A 29 10.70 5.22 32.07
CA ALA A 29 9.61 6.12 31.72
C ALA A 29 9.03 5.83 30.34
N ILE A 30 9.90 5.60 29.34
CA ILE A 30 9.49 5.25 27.97
C ILE A 30 8.75 3.92 27.96
N LEU A 31 9.27 2.89 28.65
CA LEU A 31 8.67 1.56 28.71
C LEU A 31 7.35 1.56 29.48
N GLY A 32 7.31 2.16 30.67
CA GLY A 32 6.09 2.24 31.49
C GLY A 32 4.97 3.00 30.76
N TYR A 33 5.31 4.07 30.04
CA TYR A 33 4.32 4.76 29.21
C TYR A 33 3.90 3.92 28.00
N GLY A 34 4.85 3.29 27.30
CA GLY A 34 4.60 2.54 26.09
C GLY A 34 3.82 1.24 26.28
N LEU A 35 4.01 0.57 27.42
CA LEU A 35 3.36 -0.71 27.76
C LEU A 35 2.08 -0.49 28.57
N ASP A 36 2.16 0.29 29.66
CA ASP A 36 1.08 0.40 30.64
C ASP A 36 0.27 1.70 30.53
N GLY A 37 0.72 2.65 29.70
CA GLY A 37 0.15 4.00 29.65
C GLY A 37 0.37 4.81 30.92
N LYS A 38 1.18 4.31 31.86
CA LYS A 38 1.45 4.93 33.16
C LYS A 38 2.77 5.67 33.11
N CYS A 39 2.76 6.88 33.65
CA CYS A 39 3.98 7.63 33.94
C CYS A 39 4.14 7.65 35.45
N GLU A 40 5.17 7.01 35.98
CA GLU A 40 5.67 7.40 37.31
C GLU A 40 6.16 8.86 37.25
N LYS A 41 6.26 9.53 38.40
CA LYS A 41 6.72 10.92 38.49
C LYS A 41 8.16 11.04 38.00
N VAL A 42 8.35 11.18 36.69
CA VAL A 42 9.61 11.54 36.06
C VAL A 42 9.88 13.02 36.28
N SER A 43 11.04 13.33 36.84
CA SER A 43 11.59 14.69 36.94
C SER A 43 12.85 14.81 36.07
N GLY A 44 13.33 16.04 35.86
CA GLY A 44 14.57 16.30 35.13
C GLY A 44 14.56 15.91 33.65
N VAL A 45 15.70 15.43 33.17
CA VAL A 45 15.96 15.08 31.75
C VAL A 45 15.00 14.02 31.23
N SER A 46 14.69 13.01 32.03
CA SER A 46 13.79 11.90 31.68
C SER A 46 12.39 12.38 31.28
N LYS A 47 11.89 13.44 31.93
CA LYS A 47 10.60 14.04 31.58
C LYS A 47 10.63 14.71 30.21
N SER A 48 11.71 15.41 29.90
CA SER A 48 11.91 16.06 28.58
C SER A 48 12.02 15.02 27.47
N ILE A 49 12.81 13.96 27.69
CA ILE A 49 12.94 12.86 26.72
C ILE A 49 11.60 12.17 26.51
N LEU A 50 10.87 11.84 27.59
CA LEU A 50 9.54 11.24 27.48
C LEU A 50 8.58 12.15 26.71
N ALA A 51 8.61 13.47 26.94
CA ALA A 51 7.76 14.42 26.22
C ALA A 51 8.03 14.42 24.69
N LEU A 52 9.28 14.23 24.28
CA LEU A 52 9.67 14.14 22.87
C LEU A 52 9.31 12.79 22.24
N VAL A 53 9.41 11.71 23.00
CA VAL A 53 9.16 10.33 22.55
C VAL A 53 7.67 10.00 22.52
N LYS A 54 6.91 10.52 23.48
CA LYS A 54 5.48 10.25 23.69
C LYS A 54 4.61 10.37 22.43
N PRO A 55 4.71 11.43 21.60
CA PRO A 55 3.90 11.54 20.38
C PRO A 55 4.10 10.38 19.39
N GLN A 56 5.30 9.81 19.32
CA GLN A 56 5.57 8.67 18.43
C GLN A 56 4.94 7.38 18.98
N ILE A 57 5.01 7.18 20.30
CA ILE A 57 4.34 6.07 20.99
C ILE A 57 2.82 6.17 20.81
N ASP A 58 2.23 7.34 21.03
CA ASP A 58 0.78 7.58 20.89
C ASP A 58 0.30 7.28 19.48
N LYS A 59 1.06 7.72 18.47
CA LYS A 59 0.75 7.42 17.06
C LYS A 59 0.79 5.92 16.76
N ASN A 60 1.75 5.19 17.34
CA ASN A 60 1.84 3.74 17.19
C ASN A 60 0.66 3.03 17.89
N ASN A 61 0.32 3.46 19.11
CA ASN A 61 -0.79 2.89 19.88
C ASN A 61 -2.13 3.16 19.19
N LYS A 62 -2.35 4.37 18.68
CA LYS A 62 -3.55 4.70 17.88
C LYS A 62 -3.66 3.85 16.61
N ARG A 63 -2.54 3.58 15.92
CA ARG A 63 -2.52 2.66 14.77
C ARG A 63 -2.91 1.24 15.17
N TYR A 64 -2.42 0.76 16.30
CA TYR A 64 -2.76 -0.54 16.84
C TYR A 64 -4.25 -0.65 17.19
N GLU A 65 -4.80 0.32 17.93
CA GLU A 65 -6.23 0.37 18.25
C GLU A 65 -7.12 0.40 17.00
N ASN A 66 -6.75 1.20 16.00
CA ASN A 66 -7.47 1.25 14.72
C ASN A 66 -7.41 -0.08 13.96
N SER A 67 -6.34 -0.86 14.16
CA SER A 67 -6.22 -2.19 13.55
C SER A 67 -7.17 -3.20 14.20
N LEU A 68 -7.36 -3.12 15.54
CA LEU A 68 -8.34 -3.94 16.26
C LEU A 68 -9.78 -3.62 15.87
N LYS A 69 -10.08 -2.34 15.59
CA LYS A 69 -11.42 -1.87 15.18
C LYS A 69 -11.79 -2.23 13.73
N GLY A 70 -10.93 -2.95 13.00
CA GLY A 70 -11.19 -3.36 11.63
C GLY A 70 -11.04 -2.20 10.64
N GLY A 71 -9.80 -1.89 10.26
CA GLY A 71 -9.48 -0.80 9.32
C GLY A 71 -9.60 -1.14 7.83
N ARG A 72 -9.96 -2.37 7.48
CA ARG A 72 -10.12 -2.79 6.09
C ARG A 72 -11.54 -3.32 5.89
N LYS A 73 -12.40 -2.52 5.24
CA LYS A 73 -13.59 -3.08 4.59
C LYS A 73 -13.08 -4.11 3.59
N SER A 74 -13.32 -5.39 3.85
CA SER A 74 -13.27 -6.41 2.81
C SER A 74 -14.26 -5.95 1.74
N THR A 75 -13.76 -5.59 0.57
CA THR A 75 -14.61 -5.59 -0.62
C THR A 75 -14.99 -7.05 -0.85
N ASP A 76 -16.23 -7.39 -0.52
CA ASP A 76 -16.80 -8.72 -0.69
C ASP A 76 -16.60 -9.21 -2.11
N SER A 77 -15.69 -10.15 -2.25
CA SER A 77 -15.55 -11.08 -3.36
C SER A 77 -14.52 -12.11 -2.94
N GLN A 78 -14.94 -13.09 -2.13
CA GLN A 78 -14.80 -14.52 -2.46
C GLN A 78 -15.12 -15.41 -1.26
N THR A 79 -16.13 -16.25 -1.48
CA THR A 79 -16.20 -17.69 -1.16
C THR A 79 -15.65 -18.17 0.18
N GLU A 80 -16.57 -18.75 0.95
CA GLU A 80 -16.41 -19.66 2.08
C GLU A 80 -15.06 -20.37 2.14
N THR A 81 -14.30 -20.06 3.18
CA THR A 81 -13.46 -21.06 3.85
C THR A 81 -13.39 -20.65 5.31
N LYS A 82 -14.00 -21.48 6.16
CA LYS A 82 -14.02 -21.38 7.61
C LYS A 82 -12.59 -21.52 8.15
N PRO A 83 -12.16 -20.65 9.08
CA PRO A 83 -11.34 -21.11 10.18
C PRO A 83 -12.07 -20.86 11.50
N GLU A 84 -11.92 -21.84 12.40
CA GLU A 84 -12.56 -21.94 13.70
C GLU A 84 -12.39 -20.69 14.57
N SER A 85 -13.51 -20.15 15.03
CA SER A 85 -13.58 -19.13 16.06
C SER A 85 -13.70 -19.81 17.44
N ASN A 86 -12.70 -19.66 18.30
CA ASN A 86 -12.85 -19.93 19.73
C ASN A 86 -13.06 -18.63 20.51
N ALA A 87 -14.29 -18.53 21.05
CA ALA A 87 -14.72 -17.97 22.33
C ALA A 87 -14.18 -16.60 22.81
N ASN A 88 -15.02 -15.56 22.72
CA ASN A 88 -15.87 -15.14 23.86
C ASN A 88 -16.72 -13.93 23.46
N GLN A 89 -18.02 -14.19 23.29
CA GLN A 89 -19.10 -13.23 23.10
C GLN A 89 -19.53 -12.67 24.45
N VAL A 90 -19.69 -11.35 24.56
CA VAL A 90 -20.68 -10.76 25.46
C VAL A 90 -21.62 -9.92 24.62
N GLU A 91 -22.87 -10.35 24.56
CA GLU A 91 -23.98 -9.69 23.90
C GLU A 91 -24.27 -8.31 24.49
N THR A 92 -24.72 -7.38 23.66
CA THR A 92 -25.73 -6.41 24.11
C THR A 92 -26.75 -6.16 22.99
N LYS A 93 -28.00 -6.07 23.43
CA LYS A 93 -29.28 -6.33 22.72
C LYS A 93 -29.62 -5.33 21.58
N PRO A 94 -30.51 -5.72 20.64
CA PRO A 94 -30.97 -4.87 19.53
C PRO A 94 -32.34 -4.19 19.76
N LYS A 95 -32.62 -3.17 18.91
CA LYS A 95 -33.91 -2.63 18.38
C LYS A 95 -34.21 -1.14 18.68
N PRO A 96 -35.11 -0.44 17.94
CA PRO A 96 -35.80 -0.79 16.67
C PRO A 96 -35.83 0.32 15.57
N ASN A 97 -36.33 -0.09 14.40
CA ASN A 97 -36.75 0.69 13.22
C ASN A 97 -37.78 1.80 13.50
N GLN A 98 -37.79 2.82 12.62
CA GLN A 98 -39.03 3.46 12.15
C GLN A 98 -39.01 3.71 10.64
N ASN A 99 -40.21 3.63 10.07
CA ASN A 99 -40.58 3.26 8.71
C ASN A 99 -40.63 4.41 7.69
N GLN A 100 -40.45 4.03 6.42
CA GLN A 100 -41.22 4.38 5.20
C GLN A 100 -41.52 5.86 4.88
N ASN A 101 -41.16 6.27 3.66
CA ASN A 101 -42.15 6.30 2.57
C ASN A 101 -41.51 6.30 1.17
N GLN A 102 -42.03 5.45 0.31
CA GLN A 102 -41.84 5.48 -1.13
C GLN A 102 -42.67 6.64 -1.71
N THR A 103 -42.13 7.38 -2.67
CA THR A 103 -42.96 8.02 -3.71
C THR A 103 -42.18 7.99 -5.02
N LYS A 104 -42.75 7.26 -5.98
CA LYS A 104 -42.36 7.21 -7.39
C LYS A 104 -43.12 8.33 -8.10
N LEU A 105 -42.45 9.29 -8.72
CA LEU A 105 -42.95 10.05 -9.87
C LEU A 105 -41.75 10.47 -10.75
N GLU A 106 -42.01 10.44 -12.05
CA GLU A 106 -41.11 10.55 -13.20
C GLU A 106 -40.52 11.96 -13.44
N PRO A 107 -39.56 12.12 -14.39
CA PRO A 107 -38.71 13.30 -14.51
C PRO A 107 -39.38 14.41 -15.32
N ASN A 108 -39.02 15.67 -15.05
CA ASN A 108 -39.00 16.71 -16.07
C ASN A 108 -38.15 17.91 -15.64
N ASP A 109 -37.41 18.42 -16.61
CA ASP A 109 -36.51 19.56 -16.58
C ASP A 109 -37.22 20.84 -16.11
N ASN A 110 -36.58 21.61 -15.22
CA ASN A 110 -36.34 23.02 -15.53
C ASN A 110 -35.07 23.54 -14.86
N VAL A 111 -34.36 24.31 -15.66
CA VAL A 111 -33.19 25.11 -15.32
C VAL A 111 -33.66 26.27 -14.45
N ASN A 112 -33.10 26.41 -13.24
CA ASN A 112 -33.09 27.68 -12.55
C ASN A 112 -31.66 28.04 -12.17
N VAL A 113 -31.13 28.97 -12.97
CA VAL A 113 -29.83 29.61 -12.81
C VAL A 113 -29.91 30.55 -11.62
N ASN A 114 -29.17 30.25 -10.56
CA ASN A 114 -28.75 31.25 -9.59
C ASN A 114 -27.21 31.35 -9.66
N ASP A 115 -26.76 32.09 -10.68
CA ASP A 115 -25.36 32.43 -10.91
C ASP A 115 -24.89 33.41 -9.84
N ASN A 116 -24.18 32.90 -8.83
CA ASN A 116 -23.08 33.65 -8.23
C ASN A 116 -22.08 32.72 -7.52
N VAL A 117 -21.39 31.86 -8.27
CA VAL A 117 -20.20 31.16 -7.75
C VAL A 117 -19.11 31.11 -8.84
N ASN A 118 -18.16 32.02 -8.69
CA ASN A 118 -16.74 31.85 -9.02
C ASN A 118 -16.41 30.98 -10.25
N VAL A 119 -16.15 31.62 -11.40
CA VAL A 119 -15.73 31.00 -12.68
C VAL A 119 -14.58 29.98 -12.54
N LYS A 120 -13.76 30.05 -11.48
CA LYS A 120 -12.70 29.07 -11.19
C LYS A 120 -13.22 27.72 -10.67
N ASP A 121 -14.36 27.67 -9.99
CA ASP A 121 -14.87 26.44 -9.37
C ASP A 121 -15.62 25.56 -10.37
N ASN A 122 -16.36 26.16 -11.30
CA ASN A 122 -17.05 25.43 -12.38
C ASN A 122 -16.07 24.69 -13.31
N LYS A 123 -14.93 25.31 -13.67
CA LYS A 123 -13.90 24.67 -14.52
C LYS A 123 -13.22 23.48 -13.81
N LYS A 124 -12.97 23.60 -12.51
CA LYS A 124 -12.39 22.51 -11.70
C LYS A 124 -13.35 21.33 -11.56
N HIS A 125 -14.64 21.61 -11.39
CA HIS A 125 -15.67 20.58 -11.28
C HIS A 125 -15.83 19.81 -12.59
N LEU A 126 -15.95 20.52 -13.73
CA LEU A 126 -16.10 19.90 -15.05
C LEU A 126 -14.91 18.98 -15.40
N CYS A 127 -13.68 19.44 -15.16
CA CYS A 127 -12.46 18.64 -15.36
C CYS A 127 -12.45 17.36 -14.49
N THR A 128 -13.07 17.40 -13.31
CA THR A 128 -13.14 16.23 -12.43
C THR A 128 -14.16 15.20 -12.94
N VAL A 129 -15.31 15.66 -13.42
CA VAL A 129 -16.35 14.80 -14.02
C VAL A 129 -15.86 14.17 -15.32
N GLU A 130 -15.22 14.95 -16.19
CA GLU A 130 -14.68 14.48 -17.46
C GLU A 130 -13.56 13.45 -17.24
N ALA A 131 -12.64 13.71 -16.30
CA ALA A 131 -11.58 12.78 -15.94
C ALA A 131 -12.13 11.46 -15.39
N ALA A 132 -13.19 11.52 -14.57
CA ALA A 132 -13.86 10.33 -14.08
C ALA A 132 -14.53 9.54 -15.22
N ALA A 133 -15.24 10.22 -16.13
CA ALA A 133 -15.91 9.60 -17.26
C ALA A 133 -14.91 8.91 -18.21
N LEU A 134 -13.79 9.57 -18.55
CA LEU A 134 -12.71 8.97 -19.34
C LEU A 134 -12.15 7.73 -18.63
N PHE A 135 -11.87 7.84 -17.34
CA PHE A 135 -11.35 6.71 -16.57
C PHE A 135 -12.32 5.52 -16.56
N GLU A 136 -13.64 5.74 -16.47
CA GLU A 136 -14.64 4.66 -16.57
C GLU A 136 -14.60 3.95 -17.93
N ARG A 137 -14.46 4.71 -19.04
CA ARG A 137 -14.34 4.13 -20.39
C ARG A 137 -13.09 3.25 -20.49
N LEU A 138 -11.93 3.78 -20.10
CA LEU A 138 -10.67 3.05 -20.10
C LEU A 138 -10.70 1.83 -19.17
N TRP A 139 -11.30 1.96 -17.99
CA TRP A 139 -11.42 0.88 -17.00
C TRP A 139 -12.22 -0.31 -17.54
N LYS A 140 -13.27 -0.05 -18.33
CA LYS A 140 -14.09 -1.11 -18.95
C LYS A 140 -13.29 -1.95 -19.96
N LEU A 141 -12.31 -1.35 -20.64
CA LEU A 141 -11.48 -2.01 -21.65
C LEU A 141 -10.32 -2.82 -21.07
N TYR A 142 -9.95 -2.56 -19.82
CA TYR A 142 -8.82 -3.23 -19.17
C TYR A 142 -9.17 -4.66 -18.71
N PRO A 143 -8.30 -5.67 -18.94
CA PRO A 143 -8.62 -7.08 -18.67
C PRO A 143 -8.76 -7.42 -17.17
N VAL A 144 -7.94 -6.86 -16.27
CA VAL A 144 -7.96 -7.19 -14.82
C VAL A 144 -8.44 -6.00 -14.00
N LYS A 145 -9.75 -5.93 -13.77
CA LYS A 145 -10.43 -4.79 -13.13
C LYS A 145 -10.34 -4.82 -11.60
N LYS A 146 -9.12 -4.82 -11.06
CA LYS A 146 -8.84 -4.84 -9.61
C LYS A 146 -8.25 -3.52 -9.12
N GLY A 147 -8.73 -3.06 -7.96
CA GLY A 147 -8.18 -1.89 -7.27
C GLY A 147 -8.69 -0.53 -7.75
N LYS A 148 -9.86 -0.45 -8.41
CA LYS A 148 -10.39 0.80 -9.01
C LYS A 148 -10.29 2.04 -8.11
N GLY A 149 -10.70 1.89 -6.84
CA GLY A 149 -10.66 2.97 -5.85
C GLY A 149 -9.27 3.42 -5.41
N GLN A 150 -8.20 2.72 -5.83
CA GLN A 150 -6.82 3.10 -5.57
C GLN A 150 -6.26 4.08 -6.62
N VAL A 151 -7.00 4.32 -7.71
CA VAL A 151 -6.64 5.36 -8.69
C VAL A 151 -7.21 6.68 -8.20
N SER A 152 -6.33 7.54 -7.69
CA SER A 152 -6.71 8.85 -7.14
C SER A 152 -7.32 9.77 -8.20
N ASP A 153 -8.13 10.74 -7.78
CA ASP A 153 -8.72 11.70 -8.72
C ASP A 153 -7.65 12.59 -9.38
N THR A 154 -6.56 12.87 -8.67
CA THR A 154 -5.37 13.52 -9.26
C THR A 154 -4.79 12.69 -10.40
N GLN A 155 -4.75 11.37 -10.26
CA GLN A 155 -4.27 10.49 -11.32
C GLN A 155 -5.24 10.45 -12.50
N LYS A 156 -6.56 10.40 -12.26
CA LYS A 156 -7.56 10.48 -13.34
C LYS A 156 -7.42 11.77 -14.15
N LYS A 157 -7.14 12.90 -13.49
CA LYS A 157 -6.86 14.18 -14.17
C LYS A 157 -5.59 14.13 -15.03
N LYS A 158 -4.54 13.42 -14.59
CA LYS A 158 -3.34 13.19 -15.42
C LYS A 158 -3.65 12.34 -16.64
N LEU A 159 -4.46 11.29 -16.48
CA LEU A 159 -4.91 10.46 -17.60
C LEU A 159 -5.73 11.28 -18.61
N LEU A 160 -6.60 12.18 -18.13
CA LEU A 160 -7.32 13.13 -18.99
C LEU A 160 -6.38 14.03 -19.79
N ALA A 161 -5.32 14.56 -19.15
CA ALA A 161 -4.34 15.41 -19.82
C ALA A 161 -3.53 14.68 -20.91
N ILE A 162 -3.34 13.36 -20.78
CA ILE A 162 -2.69 12.53 -21.81
C ILE A 162 -3.63 12.29 -23.00
N GLY A 163 -4.92 12.09 -22.72
CA GLY A 163 -5.96 11.89 -23.72
C GLY A 163 -6.29 10.42 -23.99
N GLU A 164 -7.53 10.20 -24.41
CA GLU A 164 -8.12 8.89 -24.66
C GLU A 164 -7.39 8.07 -25.73
N PRO A 165 -7.04 8.61 -26.92
CA PRO A 165 -6.45 7.81 -28.00
C PRO A 165 -5.09 7.21 -27.61
N ALA A 166 -4.26 7.96 -26.89
CA ALA A 166 -2.96 7.49 -26.42
C ALA A 166 -3.09 6.37 -25.39
N LEU A 167 -4.04 6.49 -24.46
CA LEU A 167 -4.29 5.50 -23.41
C LEU A 167 -4.96 4.23 -23.95
N LEU A 168 -5.84 4.35 -24.94
CA LEU A 168 -6.41 3.19 -25.65
C LEU A 168 -5.31 2.38 -26.33
N LYS A 169 -4.45 3.04 -27.10
CA LYS A 169 -3.31 2.39 -27.76
C LYS A 169 -2.37 1.74 -26.75
N ALA A 170 -2.16 2.37 -25.59
CA ALA A 170 -1.38 1.81 -24.50
C ALA A 170 -1.99 0.50 -23.95
N ILE A 171 -3.31 0.46 -23.74
CA ILE A 171 -4.01 -0.76 -23.29
C ILE A 171 -3.92 -1.86 -24.35
N GLU A 172 -4.10 -1.54 -25.62
CA GLU A 172 -4.02 -2.51 -26.73
C GLU A 172 -2.63 -3.14 -26.84
N ARG A 173 -1.58 -2.31 -26.81
CA ARG A 173 -0.19 -2.79 -26.80
C ARG A 173 0.10 -3.71 -25.63
N TYR A 174 -0.36 -3.33 -24.45
CA TYR A 174 -0.22 -4.16 -23.25
C TYR A 174 -0.92 -5.51 -23.38
N ARG A 175 -2.14 -5.55 -23.94
CA ARG A 175 -2.87 -6.80 -24.20
C ARG A 175 -2.14 -7.68 -25.24
N ALA A 176 -1.57 -7.07 -26.28
CA ALA A 176 -0.81 -7.79 -27.29
C ALA A 176 0.47 -8.43 -26.72
N GLU A 177 1.20 -7.71 -25.86
CA GLU A 177 2.37 -8.28 -25.18
C GLU A 177 2.00 -9.39 -24.19
N LEU A 178 0.91 -9.23 -23.44
CA LEU A 178 0.41 -10.30 -22.57
C LEU A 178 0.06 -11.58 -23.34
N ALA A 179 -0.42 -11.46 -24.58
CA ALA A 179 -0.70 -12.62 -25.42
C ALA A 179 0.60 -13.32 -25.87
N LYS A 180 1.63 -12.54 -26.25
CA LYS A 180 2.96 -13.06 -26.59
C LYS A 180 3.63 -13.77 -25.41
N ASP A 181 3.54 -13.18 -24.22
CA ASP A 181 4.17 -13.68 -22.99
C ASP A 181 3.23 -14.55 -22.13
N SER A 182 2.16 -15.10 -22.71
CA SER A 182 1.09 -15.78 -21.98
C SER A 182 1.56 -16.94 -21.09
N GLY A 183 2.70 -17.55 -21.40
CA GLY A 183 3.30 -18.64 -20.61
C GLY A 183 3.93 -18.22 -19.28
N TRP A 184 4.31 -16.95 -19.08
CA TRP A 184 5.05 -16.54 -17.87
C TRP A 184 4.62 -15.18 -17.29
N ARG A 185 3.97 -14.32 -18.08
CA ARG A 185 3.63 -12.96 -17.65
C ARG A 185 2.19 -12.88 -17.15
N ARG A 186 2.04 -12.57 -15.86
CA ARG A 186 0.73 -12.33 -15.25
C ARG A 186 0.26 -10.90 -15.51
N PRO A 187 -1.02 -10.69 -15.87
CA PRO A 187 -1.57 -9.35 -16.05
C PRO A 187 -1.58 -8.58 -14.73
N GLN A 188 -1.09 -7.34 -14.77
CA GLN A 188 -1.19 -6.35 -13.70
C GLN A 188 -2.65 -6.06 -13.32
N ASN A 189 -2.89 -5.71 -12.06
CA ASN A 189 -4.15 -5.12 -11.64
C ASN A 189 -4.38 -3.78 -12.36
N GLY A 190 -5.63 -3.44 -12.66
CA GLY A 190 -5.97 -2.18 -13.31
C GLY A 190 -5.45 -0.96 -12.55
N SER A 191 -5.50 -0.98 -11.21
CA SER A 191 -4.92 0.10 -10.41
C SER A 191 -3.42 0.29 -10.62
N THR A 192 -2.67 -0.82 -10.74
CA THR A 192 -1.23 -0.78 -11.02
C THR A 192 -0.96 -0.21 -12.42
N PHE A 193 -1.72 -0.66 -13.41
CA PHE A 193 -1.57 -0.18 -14.78
C PHE A 193 -1.87 1.32 -14.90
N PHE A 194 -3.00 1.80 -14.37
CA PHE A 194 -3.42 3.21 -14.51
C PHE A 194 -2.65 4.19 -13.60
N ASN A 195 -1.96 3.72 -12.57
CA ASN A 195 -1.10 4.58 -11.74
C ASN A 195 0.28 4.81 -12.37
N SER A 196 0.85 3.80 -13.06
CA SER A 196 2.17 3.95 -13.70
C SER A 196 2.43 3.00 -14.86
N GLY A 197 1.82 1.81 -14.89
CA GLY A 197 2.10 0.81 -15.92
C GLY A 197 1.82 1.25 -17.36
N TYR A 198 0.88 2.18 -17.59
CA TYR A 198 0.59 2.70 -18.94
C TYR A 198 1.77 3.45 -19.58
N VAL A 199 2.70 3.98 -18.78
CA VAL A 199 3.79 4.85 -19.24
C VAL A 199 4.68 4.15 -20.26
N ASP A 200 4.95 2.86 -20.06
CA ASP A 200 5.79 2.05 -20.95
C ASP A 200 5.17 1.83 -22.34
N TYR A 201 3.84 1.99 -22.44
CA TYR A 201 3.07 1.73 -23.67
C TYR A 201 2.64 3.00 -24.40
N LEU A 202 3.01 4.17 -23.89
CA LEU A 202 2.83 5.44 -24.59
C LEU A 202 3.78 5.51 -25.79
N ASP A 203 3.37 6.24 -26.84
CA ASP A 203 4.10 6.33 -28.12
C ASP A 203 5.58 6.73 -27.97
N ALA A 204 5.90 7.59 -26.99
CA ALA A 204 7.28 8.03 -26.75
C ALA A 204 8.19 6.94 -26.12
N ASN A 205 7.61 5.96 -25.42
CA ASN A 205 8.36 4.99 -24.62
C ASN A 205 8.31 3.57 -25.19
N PHE A 206 7.25 3.26 -25.94
CA PHE A 206 6.99 1.93 -26.47
C PHE A 206 7.98 1.57 -27.59
N SER A 207 8.60 0.40 -27.47
CA SER A 207 9.41 -0.18 -28.54
C SER A 207 9.13 -1.68 -28.61
N PRO A 208 8.57 -2.20 -29.72
CA PRO A 208 8.07 -3.57 -29.80
C PRO A 208 9.16 -4.63 -29.68
N ASP A 209 10.41 -4.26 -29.95
CA ASP A 209 11.58 -5.16 -29.95
C ASP A 209 12.54 -4.89 -28.79
N LYS A 210 12.17 -4.06 -27.81
CA LYS A 210 12.98 -3.97 -26.58
C LYS A 210 12.99 -5.36 -25.95
N PRO A 211 14.18 -5.98 -25.73
CA PRO A 211 14.22 -7.18 -24.91
C PRO A 211 13.57 -6.80 -23.60
N VAL A 212 12.47 -7.49 -23.26
CA VAL A 212 11.75 -7.25 -22.01
C VAL A 212 12.84 -7.24 -20.94
N PRO A 213 12.98 -6.18 -20.13
CA PRO A 213 13.83 -6.28 -18.96
C PRO A 213 13.17 -7.38 -18.17
N ARG A 214 13.72 -8.60 -18.28
CA ARG A 214 13.50 -9.62 -17.30
C ARG A 214 13.77 -8.84 -16.04
N LYS A 215 12.78 -8.73 -15.17
CA LYS A 215 13.13 -8.68 -13.77
C LYS A 215 13.96 -9.96 -13.64
N SER A 216 15.28 -9.82 -13.74
CA SER A 216 16.11 -10.57 -12.84
C SER A 216 15.35 -10.42 -11.53
N SER A 217 15.16 -11.53 -10.84
CA SER A 217 15.12 -11.45 -9.40
C SER A 217 16.44 -10.82 -8.91
N SER A 218 16.85 -9.64 -9.39
CA SER A 218 17.42 -8.63 -8.53
C SER A 218 16.30 -8.27 -7.57
N GLY A 219 16.08 -9.16 -6.61
CA GLY A 219 15.81 -8.69 -5.27
C GLY A 219 16.77 -7.54 -5.07
N ALA A 220 16.27 -6.41 -4.58
CA ALA A 220 17.13 -5.51 -3.85
C ALA A 220 18.11 -6.40 -3.09
N GLN A 221 19.42 -6.25 -3.33
CA GLN A 221 20.40 -7.07 -2.64
C GLN A 221 20.19 -6.75 -1.16
N ASN A 222 19.35 -7.55 -0.53
CA ASN A 222 19.25 -7.62 0.90
C ASN A 222 20.68 -7.93 1.31
N LYS A 223 21.15 -7.31 2.39
CA LYS A 223 22.52 -7.43 2.92
C LYS A 223 22.97 -8.90 3.18
N PHE A 224 22.11 -9.87 2.90
CA PHE A 224 22.30 -11.30 2.95
C PHE A 224 22.99 -11.91 1.71
N CYS A 225 23.13 -11.19 0.59
CA CYS A 225 23.70 -11.74 -0.66
C CYS A 225 25.15 -11.29 -0.94
N ASN A 226 25.90 -10.81 0.06
CA ASN A 226 27.28 -10.32 -0.10
C ASN A 226 28.34 -11.39 0.21
N PHE A 227 28.09 -12.66 -0.13
CA PHE A 227 29.12 -13.69 -0.03
C PHE A 227 29.65 -14.03 -1.43
N GLU A 228 30.96 -14.20 -1.54
CA GLU A 228 31.58 -14.68 -2.77
C GLU A 228 31.05 -16.07 -3.09
N GLN A 229 30.48 -16.23 -4.29
CA GLN A 229 30.09 -17.55 -4.78
C GLN A 229 31.38 -18.35 -4.96
N ARG A 230 31.58 -19.39 -4.14
CA ARG A 230 32.68 -20.32 -4.34
C ARG A 230 32.44 -21.07 -5.65
N ASN A 231 33.18 -20.69 -6.69
CA ASN A 231 33.25 -21.44 -7.94
C ASN A 231 34.01 -22.74 -7.68
N TYR A 232 33.30 -23.76 -7.21
CA TYR A 232 33.83 -25.12 -7.21
C TYR A 232 33.79 -25.63 -8.65
N ASN A 233 34.96 -25.76 -9.27
CA ASN A 233 35.10 -26.54 -10.50
C ASN A 233 35.07 -28.02 -10.13
N TYR A 234 33.87 -28.61 -10.11
CA TYR A 234 33.69 -30.01 -9.74
C TYR A 234 34.47 -30.97 -10.65
N ASP A 235 34.77 -30.58 -11.89
CA ASP A 235 35.55 -31.41 -12.81
C ASP A 235 36.99 -31.60 -12.30
N GLU A 236 37.63 -30.55 -11.78
CA GLU A 236 39.00 -30.65 -11.24
C GLU A 236 39.09 -31.53 -9.99
N LEU A 237 38.08 -31.49 -9.12
CA LEU A 237 38.03 -32.33 -7.92
C LEU A 237 37.86 -33.81 -8.26
N ILE A 238 37.07 -34.12 -9.29
CA ILE A 238 36.88 -35.50 -9.76
C ILE A 238 38.16 -36.03 -10.43
N TYR A 239 38.86 -35.21 -11.21
CA TYR A 239 40.12 -35.63 -11.85
C TYR A 239 41.28 -35.81 -10.87
N ALA A 240 41.31 -35.07 -9.76
CA ALA A 240 42.33 -35.22 -8.72
C ALA A 240 42.19 -36.56 -7.96
N ASP A 241 40.97 -36.99 -7.68
CA ASP A 241 40.70 -38.24 -6.96
C ASP A 241 41.04 -39.49 -7.81
N ILE A 242 40.90 -39.39 -9.14
CA ILE A 242 41.23 -40.49 -10.06
C ILE A 242 42.75 -40.62 -10.26
N LYS A 243 43.53 -39.54 -10.17
CA LYS A 243 45.00 -39.58 -10.35
C LYS A 243 45.79 -39.88 -9.08
N GLY A 244 45.19 -39.77 -7.90
CA GLY A 244 45.85 -40.11 -6.62
C GLY A 244 45.88 -41.60 -6.27
N GLY A 245 45.23 -42.46 -7.07
CA GLY A 245 45.00 -43.87 -6.76
C GLY A 245 46.00 -44.87 -7.37
N THR A 246 47.06 -44.42 -8.06
CA THR A 246 48.11 -45.32 -8.56
C THR A 246 49.49 -44.67 -8.46
N GLY A 247 50.28 -45.10 -7.47
CA GLY A 247 51.67 -44.70 -7.26
C GLY A 247 52.10 -44.92 -5.84
#